data_AF-A0A931QRG9-F1
#
_entry.id   AF-A0A931QRG9-F1
#
_cell.length_a   1.000
_cell.length_b   1.000
_cell.length_c   1.000
_cell.angle_alpha   90.00
_cell.angle_beta   90.00
_cell.angle_gamma   90.00
#
_symmetry.space_group_name_H-M   'P 1'
#
loop_
_entity.id
_entity.type
_entity.pdbx_description
1 polymer ?
#
loop_
_entity_poly.entity_id
_entity_poly.type
_entity_poly.pdbx_seq_one_letter_code
_entity_poly.pdbx_strand_id
1 'polypeptide(L)'
;MIEAHYHRRNLPHIYIPERSYFITFRLKGSLLMRKLYELRNILEAKHKAQSKAEVYEVNKKFFAEYDKSLDTANKGPKFLYVDKITDIIIGSFKYYDRKDYSLVCVCIMPNHVHVLFTLLEKSRSLDKIMQSVKRYSALQINRQLNRSGTVWQPESYDHVIRDEDEYFNIIRYILDNPIKAGLIDNWFEWKGTFISDYLKEMLE
;
A
#
# COMPACT_ATOMS: atom_id res chain seq x y z
N MET A 1 15.52 18.46 27.58
CA MET A 1 16.01 19.12 26.35
C MET A 1 17.16 18.28 25.85
N ILE A 2 17.14 17.60 24.71
CA ILE A 2 16.65 17.93 23.36
C ILE A 2 15.86 16.73 22.81
N GLU A 3 14.64 16.96 22.31
CA GLU A 3 13.93 16.02 21.42
C GLU A 3 14.68 15.92 20.09
N ALA A 4 14.87 14.70 19.57
CA ALA A 4 15.27 14.53 18.18
C ALA A 4 14.55 13.33 17.56
N HIS A 5 13.65 13.68 16.64
CA HIS A 5 12.84 12.81 15.81
C HIS A 5 13.68 11.73 15.10
N TYR A 6 13.27 10.47 15.24
CA TYR A 6 13.70 9.39 14.36
C TYR A 6 13.06 9.56 12.98
N HIS A 7 13.54 10.54 12.21
CA HIS A 7 13.38 10.54 10.76
C HIS A 7 14.62 9.85 10.17
N ARG A 8 14.49 8.57 9.83
CA ARG A 8 15.48 7.86 9.02
C ARG A 8 14.76 7.02 7.97
N ARG A 9 14.59 7.60 6.77
CA ARG A 9 14.56 6.84 5.51
C ARG A 9 15.94 6.20 5.36
N ASN A 10 16.20 5.09 6.03
CA ASN A 10 17.49 4.41 6.01
C ASN A 10 17.35 3.00 5.43
N LEU A 11 17.50 2.92 4.12
CA LEU A 11 18.41 2.05 3.37
C LEU A 11 18.45 2.66 1.95
N PRO A 12 19.56 2.59 1.18
CA PRO A 12 19.46 2.78 -0.25
C PRO A 12 18.52 1.69 -0.76
N HIS A 13 17.28 2.05 -1.05
CA HIS A 13 16.34 1.12 -1.65
C HIS A 13 16.84 0.89 -3.08
N ILE A 14 17.58 -0.20 -3.26
CA ILE A 14 17.92 -0.73 -4.58
C ILE A 14 16.61 -1.28 -5.12
N TYR A 15 15.89 -0.44 -5.85
CA TYR A 15 14.75 -0.90 -6.63
C TYR A 15 15.29 -1.62 -7.85
N ILE A 16 14.91 -2.88 -7.96
CA ILE A 16 15.25 -3.75 -9.07
C ILE A 16 14.21 -3.47 -10.16
N PRO A 17 14.61 -2.99 -11.35
CA PRO A 17 13.72 -2.89 -12.51
C PRO A 17 13.08 -4.25 -12.82
N GLU A 18 11.93 -4.24 -13.48
CA GLU A 18 11.25 -5.47 -13.95
C GLU A 18 10.78 -6.41 -12.82
N ARG A 19 10.84 -5.95 -11.55
CA ARG A 19 10.24 -6.67 -10.42
C ARG A 19 8.86 -6.13 -10.08
N SER A 20 8.03 -7.03 -9.55
CA SER A 20 6.73 -6.67 -9.00
C SER A 20 6.85 -6.21 -7.55
N TYR A 21 6.12 -5.15 -7.22
CA TYR A 21 6.09 -4.55 -5.90
C TYR A 21 4.65 -4.53 -5.39
N PHE A 22 4.48 -5.11 -4.21
CA PHE A 22 3.29 -4.96 -3.41
C PHE A 22 3.46 -3.79 -2.43
N ILE A 23 2.52 -2.85 -2.43
CA ILE A 23 2.63 -1.64 -1.62
C ILE A 23 1.33 -1.41 -0.87
N THR A 24 1.47 -1.06 0.40
CA THR A 24 0.36 -0.61 1.24
C THR A 24 0.65 0.79 1.79
N PHE A 25 -0.27 1.72 1.59
CA PHE A 25 -0.17 3.06 2.18
C PHE A 25 -1.52 3.52 2.72
N ARG A 26 -1.50 4.43 3.68
CA ARG A 26 -2.68 4.75 4.50
C ARG A 26 -2.86 6.23 4.75
N LEU A 27 -4.09 6.60 5.13
CA LEU A 27 -4.42 7.92 5.63
C LEU A 27 -3.62 8.24 6.90
N LYS A 28 -3.18 9.48 7.04
CA LYS A 28 -2.56 9.96 8.28
C LYS A 28 -3.58 9.89 9.43
N GLY A 29 -3.17 9.32 10.56
CA GLY A 29 -4.02 9.18 11.75
C GLY A 29 -4.98 7.98 11.72
N SER A 30 -4.85 7.08 10.73
CA SER A 30 -5.60 5.80 10.69
C SER A 30 -5.15 4.78 11.75
N LEU A 31 -3.93 4.91 12.28
CA LEU A 31 -3.42 4.07 13.37
C LEU A 31 -3.08 4.93 14.60
N LEU A 32 -3.41 4.40 15.78
CA LEU A 32 -3.07 5.02 17.06
C LEU A 32 -1.58 4.82 17.40
N MET A 33 -1.01 5.76 18.15
CA MET A 33 0.41 5.72 18.56
C MET A 33 0.79 4.43 19.30
N ARG A 34 -0.09 3.94 20.19
CA ARG A 34 0.13 2.66 20.89
C ARG A 34 0.31 1.51 19.89
N LYS A 35 -0.49 1.47 18.83
CA LYS A 35 -0.39 0.41 17.83
C LYS A 35 0.88 0.52 17.03
N LEU A 36 1.30 1.74 16.68
CA LEU A 36 2.58 1.97 16.02
C LEU A 36 3.77 1.51 16.87
N TYR A 37 3.70 1.65 18.20
CA TYR A 37 4.72 1.14 19.11
C TYR A 37 4.77 -0.40 19.13
N GLU A 38 3.61 -1.07 19.22
CA GLU A 38 3.53 -2.53 19.14
C GLU A 38 4.12 -3.07 17.82
N LEU A 39 3.77 -2.43 16.71
CA LEU A 39 4.28 -2.76 15.37
C LEU A 39 5.80 -2.57 15.26
N ARG A 40 6.34 -1.51 15.88
CA ARG A 40 7.78 -1.26 15.93
C ARG A 40 8.52 -2.38 16.65
N ASN A 41 7.97 -2.88 17.75
CA ASN A 41 8.59 -3.97 18.51
C ASN A 41 8.71 -5.27 17.68
N ILE A 42 7.75 -5.52 16.78
CA ILE A 42 7.84 -6.65 15.83
C ILE A 42 9.04 -6.43 14.89
N LEU A 43 9.19 -5.24 14.34
CA LEU A 43 10.32 -4.92 13.45
C LEU A 43 11.67 -4.97 14.16
N GLU A 44 11.75 -4.70 15.46
CA GLU A 44 13.00 -4.82 16.22
C GLU A 44 13.55 -6.25 16.25
N ALA A 45 12.70 -7.26 16.10
CA ALA A 45 13.14 -8.65 15.94
C ALA A 45 14.01 -8.86 14.69
N LYS A 46 13.90 -7.98 13.68
CA LYS A 46 14.73 -8.01 12.46
C LYS A 46 16.21 -7.84 12.78
N HIS A 47 16.57 -7.10 13.83
CA HIS A 47 17.98 -6.94 14.23
C HIS A 47 18.60 -8.22 14.80
N LYS A 48 17.76 -9.16 15.24
CA LYS A 48 18.20 -10.47 15.76
C LYS A 48 18.20 -11.56 14.67
N ALA A 49 17.61 -11.27 13.51
CA ALA A 49 17.58 -12.21 12.40
C ALA A 49 18.98 -12.43 11.83
N GLN A 50 19.34 -13.70 11.66
CA GLN A 50 20.64 -14.16 11.18
C GLN A 50 20.60 -14.53 9.69
N SER A 51 19.40 -14.64 9.10
CA SER A 51 19.22 -15.00 7.69
C SER A 51 18.18 -14.14 6.97
N LYS A 52 18.25 -14.12 5.64
CA LYS A 52 17.23 -13.46 4.80
C LYS A 52 15.83 -14.07 4.99
N ALA A 53 15.75 -15.38 5.25
CA ALA A 53 14.49 -16.08 5.51
C ALA A 53 13.85 -15.61 6.83
N GLU A 54 14.64 -15.44 7.89
CA GLU A 54 14.15 -14.92 9.17
C GLU A 54 13.69 -13.46 9.05
N VAL A 55 14.45 -12.63 8.32
CA VAL A 55 14.03 -11.26 8.02
C VAL A 55 12.69 -11.24 7.27
N TYR A 56 12.49 -12.15 6.33
CA TYR A 56 11.24 -12.29 5.60
C TYR A 56 10.08 -12.67 6.53
N GLU A 57 10.26 -13.64 7.42
CA GLU A 57 9.24 -14.03 8.40
C GLU A 57 8.88 -12.89 9.37
N VAL A 58 9.86 -12.09 9.79
CA VAL A 58 9.59 -10.88 10.60
C VAL A 58 8.76 -9.88 9.80
N ASN A 59 9.13 -9.59 8.55
CA ASN A 59 8.37 -8.67 7.69
C ASN A 59 6.94 -9.16 7.43
N LYS A 60 6.77 -10.47 7.21
CA LYS A 60 5.45 -11.11 7.00
C LYS A 60 4.57 -10.98 8.25
N LYS A 61 5.11 -11.26 9.43
CA LYS A 61 4.42 -11.08 10.71
C LYS A 61 4.06 -9.61 10.97
N PHE A 62 5.00 -8.70 10.71
CA PHE A 62 4.76 -7.27 10.79
C PHE A 62 3.62 -6.85 9.87
N PHE A 63 3.65 -7.26 8.61
CA PHE A 63 2.64 -6.87 7.64
C PHE A 63 1.25 -7.39 8.03
N ALA A 64 1.14 -8.66 8.43
CA ALA A 64 -0.12 -9.22 8.88
C ALA A 64 -0.74 -8.44 10.06
N GLU A 65 0.08 -8.05 11.05
CA GLU A 65 -0.40 -7.25 12.18
C GLU A 65 -0.70 -5.80 11.78
N TYR A 66 0.13 -5.23 10.90
CA TYR A 66 -0.04 -3.87 10.37
C TYR A 66 -1.36 -3.72 9.64
N ASP A 67 -1.66 -4.66 8.74
CA ASP A 67 -2.86 -4.72 7.93
C ASP A 67 -4.12 -4.91 8.79
N LYS A 68 -4.11 -5.93 9.65
CA LYS A 68 -5.18 -6.18 10.62
C LYS A 68 -5.49 -4.95 11.48
N SER A 69 -4.46 -4.17 11.83
CA SER A 69 -4.64 -2.94 12.59
C SER A 69 -5.38 -1.86 11.82
N LEU A 70 -5.20 -1.80 10.51
CA LEU A 70 -5.87 -0.83 9.64
C LEU A 70 -7.34 -1.19 9.45
N ASP A 71 -7.63 -2.47 9.24
CA ASP A 71 -9.00 -2.99 9.08
C ASP A 71 -9.84 -2.78 10.34
N THR A 72 -9.26 -3.13 11.49
CA THR A 72 -9.95 -3.08 12.78
C THR A 72 -9.93 -1.70 13.44
N ALA A 73 -9.27 -0.71 12.83
CA ALA A 73 -9.20 0.65 13.36
C ALA A 73 -10.61 1.25 13.48
N ASN A 74 -11.09 1.48 14.69
CA ASN A 74 -12.40 2.10 14.94
C ASN A 74 -12.35 3.63 15.10
N LYS A 75 -11.14 4.20 15.07
CA LYS A 75 -10.87 5.64 15.14
C LYS A 75 -10.02 6.08 13.96
N GLY A 76 -10.02 7.38 13.70
CA GLY A 76 -9.26 7.98 12.61
C GLY A 76 -10.08 8.11 11.31
N PRO A 77 -9.48 8.68 10.27
CA PRO A 77 -10.19 8.99 9.04
C PRO A 77 -10.50 7.73 8.22
N LYS A 78 -11.73 7.65 7.70
CA LYS A 78 -12.21 6.60 6.80
C LYS A 78 -13.05 7.24 5.70
N PHE A 79 -12.39 7.78 4.67
CA PHE A 79 -13.10 8.48 3.58
C PHE A 79 -12.65 8.01 2.20
N LEU A 80 -11.79 6.99 2.10
CA LEU A 80 -11.29 6.55 0.79
C LEU A 80 -12.36 5.85 -0.06
N TYR A 81 -13.38 5.27 0.57
CA TYR A 81 -14.51 4.60 -0.09
C TYR A 81 -15.48 5.57 -0.79
N VAL A 82 -15.32 6.89 -0.64
CA VAL A 82 -16.12 7.86 -1.39
C VAL A 82 -15.78 7.72 -2.87
N ASP A 83 -16.77 7.45 -3.73
CA ASP A 83 -16.60 7.18 -5.17
C ASP A 83 -15.60 8.13 -5.85
N LYS A 84 -15.80 9.45 -5.70
CA LYS A 84 -14.91 10.47 -6.29
C LYS A 84 -13.47 10.38 -5.79
N ILE A 85 -13.25 9.98 -4.54
CA ILE A 85 -11.90 9.80 -3.96
C ILE A 85 -11.27 8.51 -4.48
N THR A 86 -12.05 7.44 -4.58
CA THR A 86 -11.64 6.19 -5.21
C THR A 86 -11.18 6.42 -6.65
N ASP A 87 -11.96 7.16 -7.44
CA ASP A 87 -11.62 7.53 -8.82
C ASP A 87 -10.32 8.33 -8.91
N ILE A 88 -10.11 9.30 -8.02
CA ILE A 88 -8.88 10.08 -7.94
C ILE A 88 -7.66 9.17 -7.71
N ILE A 89 -7.77 8.22 -6.79
CA ILE A 89 -6.66 7.33 -6.43
C ILE A 89 -6.37 6.37 -7.58
N ILE A 90 -7.37 5.68 -8.11
CA ILE A 90 -7.20 4.77 -9.26
C ILE A 90 -6.64 5.55 -10.46
N GLY A 91 -7.20 6.72 -10.77
CA GLY A 91 -6.72 7.59 -11.84
C GLY A 91 -5.26 8.00 -11.67
N SER A 92 -4.80 8.23 -10.44
CA SER A 92 -3.41 8.57 -10.15
C SER A 92 -2.43 7.41 -10.42
N PHE A 93 -2.87 6.17 -10.22
CA PHE A 93 -2.08 4.99 -10.60
C PHE A 93 -2.13 4.77 -12.12
N LYS A 94 -3.32 4.80 -12.73
CA LYS A 94 -3.48 4.65 -14.19
C LYS A 94 -2.71 5.68 -14.99
N TYR A 95 -2.47 6.88 -14.45
CA TYR A 95 -1.68 7.90 -15.13
C TYR A 95 -0.23 7.47 -15.40
N TYR A 96 0.37 6.67 -14.51
CA TYR A 96 1.76 6.17 -14.64
C TYR A 96 1.83 4.73 -15.15
N ASP A 97 0.69 4.08 -15.34
CA ASP A 97 0.59 2.78 -16.00
C ASP A 97 1.21 2.86 -17.40
N ARG A 98 2.02 1.85 -17.74
CA ARG A 98 2.84 1.73 -18.95
C ARG A 98 3.87 2.86 -19.16
N LYS A 99 4.09 3.73 -18.17
CA LYS A 99 5.15 4.75 -18.18
C LYS A 99 6.27 4.42 -17.21
N ASP A 100 5.91 4.08 -15.98
CA ASP A 100 6.84 3.68 -14.93
C ASP A 100 6.63 2.24 -14.48
N TYR A 101 5.43 1.70 -14.64
CA TYR A 101 5.09 0.34 -14.24
C TYR A 101 3.92 -0.20 -15.05
N SER A 102 3.79 -1.52 -15.10
CA SER A 102 2.57 -2.21 -15.50
C SER A 102 1.70 -2.40 -14.26
N LEU A 103 0.58 -1.70 -14.18
CA LEU A 103 -0.37 -1.81 -13.07
C LEU A 103 -1.10 -3.14 -13.14
N VAL A 104 -1.17 -3.88 -12.03
CA VAL A 104 -1.80 -5.21 -11.99
C VAL A 104 -3.16 -5.10 -11.33
N CYS A 105 -3.19 -4.72 -10.06
CA CYS A 105 -4.43 -4.51 -9.33
C CYS A 105 -4.27 -3.49 -8.20
N VAL A 106 -5.39 -2.89 -7.80
CA VAL A 106 -5.51 -1.97 -6.67
C VAL A 106 -6.73 -2.39 -5.86
N CYS A 107 -6.62 -2.35 -4.53
CA CYS A 107 -7.76 -2.36 -3.64
C CYS A 107 -7.71 -1.13 -2.72
N ILE A 108 -8.74 -0.31 -2.75
CA ILE A 108 -8.91 0.86 -1.88
C ILE A 108 -9.82 0.46 -0.72
N MET A 109 -9.23 0.33 0.46
CA MET A 109 -9.93 0.10 1.72
C MET A 109 -10.32 1.44 2.35
N PRO A 110 -11.22 1.50 3.35
CA PRO A 110 -11.73 2.77 3.89
C PRO A 110 -10.68 3.80 4.34
N ASN A 111 -9.51 3.33 4.82
CA ASN A 111 -8.43 4.18 5.32
C ASN A 111 -7.04 3.89 4.72
N HIS A 112 -6.91 2.89 3.86
CA HIS A 112 -5.65 2.49 3.25
C HIS A 112 -5.84 1.90 1.85
N VAL A 113 -4.75 1.70 1.13
CA VAL A 113 -4.74 1.24 -0.25
C VAL A 113 -3.67 0.17 -0.39
N HIS A 114 -4.04 -0.93 -1.03
CA HIS A 114 -3.15 -1.97 -1.51
C HIS A 114 -2.98 -1.85 -3.03
N VAL A 115 -1.76 -1.99 -3.52
CA VAL A 115 -1.48 -1.99 -4.96
C VAL A 115 -0.37 -2.97 -5.30
N LEU A 116 -0.54 -3.63 -6.44
CA LEU A 116 0.49 -4.44 -7.08
C LEU A 116 0.78 -3.89 -8.48
N PHE A 117 2.06 -3.69 -8.78
CA PHE A 117 2.53 -3.36 -10.13
C PHE A 117 3.93 -3.90 -10.37
N THR A 118 4.31 -4.01 -11.65
CA THR A 118 5.66 -4.39 -12.08
C THR A 118 6.38 -3.16 -12.63
N LEU A 119 7.54 -2.80 -12.06
CA LEU A 119 8.33 -1.67 -12.56
C LEU A 119 8.82 -1.95 -13.99
N LEU A 120 8.82 -0.94 -14.84
CA LEU A 120 9.43 -1.04 -16.17
C LEU A 120 10.95 -0.84 -16.08
N GLU A 121 11.67 -1.30 -17.11
CA GLU A 121 13.14 -1.21 -17.21
C GLU A 121 13.63 0.24 -16.99
N LYS A 122 13.00 1.22 -17.64
CA LYS A 122 13.38 2.65 -17.60
C LYS A 122 12.52 3.47 -16.64
N SER A 123 12.00 2.84 -15.59
CA SER A 123 11.14 3.49 -14.61
C SER A 123 11.89 4.46 -13.71
N ARG A 124 11.17 5.45 -13.17
CA ARG A 124 11.66 6.21 -12.02
C ARG A 124 11.78 5.30 -10.80
N SER A 125 12.57 5.69 -9.80
CA SER A 125 12.62 4.96 -8.53
C SER A 125 11.25 4.89 -7.87
N LEU A 126 10.98 3.79 -7.16
CA LEU A 126 9.70 3.57 -6.50
C LEU A 126 9.32 4.72 -5.56
N ASP A 127 10.28 5.26 -4.82
CA ASP A 127 10.07 6.44 -3.95
C ASP A 127 9.51 7.64 -4.72
N LYS A 128 10.05 7.93 -5.90
CA LYS A 128 9.59 9.05 -6.75
C LYS A 128 8.21 8.79 -7.31
N ILE A 129 7.92 7.54 -7.68
CA ILE A 129 6.60 7.11 -8.14
C ILE A 129 5.58 7.32 -7.03
N MET A 130 5.81 6.71 -5.86
CA MET A 130 4.89 6.78 -4.73
C MET A 130 4.76 8.20 -4.18
N GLN A 131 5.82 9.00 -4.18
CA GLN A 131 5.74 10.42 -3.86
C GLN A 131 4.82 11.17 -4.83
N SER A 132 4.93 10.90 -6.14
CA SER A 132 4.10 11.55 -7.16
C SER A 132 2.63 11.17 -7.00
N VAL A 133 2.34 9.87 -6.87
CA VAL A 133 0.99 9.33 -6.65
C VAL A 133 0.36 9.93 -5.39
N LYS A 134 1.06 9.88 -4.24
CA LYS A 134 0.56 10.41 -2.97
C LYS A 134 0.39 11.92 -3.01
N ARG A 135 1.31 12.66 -3.63
CA ARG A 135 1.22 14.13 -3.74
C ARG A 135 0.03 14.55 -4.57
N TYR A 136 -0.13 13.97 -5.76
CA TYR A 136 -1.23 14.31 -6.66
C TYR A 136 -2.58 13.95 -6.04
N SER A 137 -2.74 12.70 -5.59
CA SER A 137 -3.99 12.25 -4.97
C SER A 137 -4.35 13.05 -3.72
N ALA A 138 -3.38 13.38 -2.85
CA ALA A 138 -3.63 14.22 -1.67
C ALA A 138 -4.17 15.60 -2.04
N LEU A 139 -3.62 16.22 -3.08
CA LEU A 139 -4.07 17.53 -3.56
C LEU A 139 -5.52 17.46 -4.06
N GLN A 140 -5.85 16.47 -4.89
CA GLN A 140 -7.20 16.32 -5.44
C GLN A 140 -8.22 15.92 -4.36
N ILE A 141 -7.86 15.03 -3.44
CA ILE A 141 -8.71 14.64 -2.30
C ILE A 141 -9.03 15.85 -1.42
N ASN A 142 -8.03 16.66 -1.10
CA ASN A 142 -8.22 17.88 -0.31
C ASN A 142 -9.18 18.85 -1.00
N ARG A 143 -9.02 19.06 -2.31
CA ARG A 143 -9.96 19.87 -3.11
C ARG A 143 -11.37 19.29 -3.11
N GLN A 144 -11.49 17.97 -3.33
CA GLN A 144 -12.78 17.27 -3.38
C GLN A 144 -13.53 17.32 -2.04
N LEU A 145 -12.81 17.37 -0.92
CA LEU A 145 -13.37 17.46 0.43
C LEU A 145 -13.42 18.88 0.98
N ASN A 146 -13.07 19.90 0.18
CA ASN A 146 -12.94 21.29 0.60
C ASN A 146 -12.13 21.46 1.91
N ARG A 147 -10.99 20.77 2.00
CA ARG A 147 -10.12 20.77 3.19
C ARG A 147 -8.67 20.98 2.81
N SER A 148 -7.82 21.23 3.80
CA SER A 148 -6.37 21.33 3.65
C SER A 148 -5.65 20.37 4.61
N GLY A 149 -4.33 20.28 4.49
CA GLY A 149 -3.48 19.47 5.36
C GLY A 149 -3.07 18.11 4.78
N THR A 150 -2.44 17.29 5.61
CA THR A 150 -1.86 16.02 5.18
C THR A 150 -2.94 14.94 5.02
N VAL A 151 -3.01 14.32 3.84
CA VAL A 151 -3.90 13.17 3.58
C VAL A 151 -3.22 11.86 3.97
N TRP A 152 -2.04 11.61 3.41
CA TRP A 152 -1.34 10.33 3.54
C TRP A 152 -0.33 10.35 4.68
N GLN A 153 -0.20 9.23 5.38
CA GLN A 153 0.99 9.01 6.19
C GLN A 153 2.23 9.03 5.27
N PRO A 154 3.35 9.69 5.66
CA PRO A 154 4.54 9.76 4.82
C PRO A 154 5.08 8.39 4.39
N GLU A 155 5.17 7.46 5.32
CA GLU A 155 5.68 6.10 5.10
C GLU A 155 4.62 5.18 4.48
N SER A 156 5.10 4.28 3.63
CA SER A 156 4.36 3.17 3.05
C SER A 156 5.06 1.86 3.46
N TYR A 157 4.33 0.76 3.45
CA TYR A 157 4.91 -0.58 3.43
C TYR A 157 5.12 -0.99 1.96
N ASP A 158 6.28 -1.56 1.64
CA ASP A 158 6.60 -2.12 0.34
C ASP A 158 7.22 -3.52 0.49
N HIS A 159 6.89 -4.40 -0.45
CA HIS A 159 7.40 -5.77 -0.52
C HIS A 159 7.68 -6.15 -1.97
N VAL A 160 8.90 -6.64 -2.23
CA VAL A 160 9.29 -7.14 -3.56
C VAL A 160 8.84 -8.58 -3.68
N ILE A 161 8.10 -8.88 -4.75
CA ILE A 161 7.65 -10.24 -5.05
C ILE A 161 8.84 -11.09 -5.51
N ARG A 162 8.99 -12.26 -4.90
CA ARG A 162 10.17 -13.12 -5.10
C ARG A 162 9.98 -14.15 -6.20
N ASP A 163 8.77 -14.65 -6.34
CA ASP A 163 8.40 -15.71 -7.28
C ASP A 163 6.93 -15.58 -7.72
N GLU A 164 6.55 -16.43 -8.67
CA GLU A 164 5.23 -16.46 -9.28
C GLU A 164 4.13 -16.89 -8.30
N ASP A 165 4.40 -17.83 -7.41
CA ASP A 165 3.45 -18.25 -6.37
C ASP A 165 3.10 -17.09 -5.43
N GLU A 166 4.12 -16.34 -4.97
CA GLU A 166 3.93 -15.15 -4.16
C GLU A 166 3.17 -14.05 -4.94
N TYR A 167 3.43 -13.91 -6.23
CA TYR A 167 2.71 -12.95 -7.09
C TYR A 167 1.20 -13.21 -7.09
N PHE A 168 0.78 -14.45 -7.37
CA PHE A 168 -0.65 -14.80 -7.38
C PHE A 168 -1.27 -14.78 -5.99
N ASN A 169 -0.53 -15.16 -4.95
CA ASN A 169 -1.01 -15.05 -3.58
C ASN A 169 -1.29 -13.59 -3.18
N ILE A 170 -0.44 -12.66 -3.60
CA ILE A 170 -0.68 -11.23 -3.37
C ILE A 170 -1.88 -10.72 -4.19
N ILE A 171 -2.04 -11.14 -5.44
CA ILE A 171 -3.25 -10.78 -6.23
C ILE A 171 -4.50 -11.22 -5.49
N ARG A 172 -4.60 -12.50 -5.11
CA ARG A 172 -5.76 -13.02 -4.35
C ARG A 172 -5.96 -12.25 -3.06
N TYR A 173 -4.89 -11.99 -2.32
CA TYR A 173 -4.96 -11.21 -1.08
C TYR A 173 -5.53 -9.80 -1.31
N ILE A 174 -5.13 -9.10 -2.38
CA ILE A 174 -5.64 -7.76 -2.71
C ILE A 174 -7.13 -7.80 -3.06
N LEU A 175 -7.54 -8.77 -3.89
CA LEU A 175 -8.93 -8.91 -4.32
C LEU A 175 -9.86 -9.36 -3.16
N ASP A 176 -9.40 -10.29 -2.33
CA ASP A 176 -10.18 -10.82 -1.20
C ASP A 176 -10.27 -9.84 -0.01
N ASN A 177 -9.43 -8.80 0.01
CA ASN A 177 -9.32 -7.87 1.13
C ASN A 177 -10.69 -7.25 1.56
N PRO A 178 -11.50 -6.69 0.65
CA PRO A 178 -12.82 -6.16 1.00
C PRO A 178 -13.80 -7.23 1.50
N ILE A 179 -13.67 -8.49 1.04
CA ILE A 179 -14.46 -9.62 1.55
C ILE A 179 -14.05 -9.95 2.98
N LYS A 180 -12.75 -10.05 3.25
CA LYS A 180 -12.20 -10.34 4.59
C LYS A 180 -12.57 -9.26 5.61
N ALA A 181 -12.69 -8.01 5.15
CA ALA A 181 -13.15 -6.89 5.97
C ALA A 181 -14.69 -6.84 6.15
N GLY A 182 -15.44 -7.75 5.52
CA GLY A 182 -16.90 -7.83 5.61
C GLY A 182 -17.62 -6.66 4.90
N LEU A 183 -17.00 -6.06 3.89
CA LEU A 183 -17.56 -4.91 3.16
C LEU A 183 -18.52 -5.33 2.05
N ILE A 184 -18.28 -6.51 1.46
CA ILE A 184 -18.96 -7.09 0.30
C ILE A 184 -18.77 -8.62 0.32
N ASP A 185 -19.62 -9.36 -0.40
CA ASP A 185 -19.53 -10.82 -0.50
C ASP A 185 -18.68 -11.30 -1.70
N ASN A 186 -18.59 -10.48 -2.77
CA ASN A 186 -17.80 -10.81 -3.97
C ASN A 186 -16.88 -9.65 -4.37
N TRP A 187 -15.58 -9.91 -4.57
CA TRP A 187 -14.57 -8.86 -4.73
C TRP A 187 -14.80 -7.90 -5.90
N PHE A 188 -15.45 -8.36 -6.97
CA PHE A 188 -15.75 -7.56 -8.15
C PHE A 188 -16.86 -6.53 -7.92
N GLU A 189 -17.60 -6.62 -6.82
CA GLU A 189 -18.61 -5.63 -6.41
C GLU A 189 -17.97 -4.41 -5.71
N TRP A 190 -16.74 -4.54 -5.23
CA TRP A 190 -16.05 -3.45 -4.55
C TRP A 190 -15.57 -2.40 -5.55
N LYS A 191 -16.20 -1.21 -5.54
CA LYS A 191 -15.80 -0.09 -6.41
C LYS A 191 -14.34 0.35 -6.23
N GLY A 192 -13.78 0.13 -5.04
CA GLY A 192 -12.39 0.40 -4.73
C GLY A 192 -11.41 -0.58 -5.37
N THR A 193 -11.89 -1.61 -6.06
CA THR A 193 -11.08 -2.59 -6.78
C THR A 193 -10.82 -2.14 -8.22
N PHE A 194 -9.56 -2.19 -8.63
CA PHE A 194 -9.15 -2.12 -10.03
C PHE A 194 -8.33 -3.37 -10.36
N ILE A 195 -8.59 -3.93 -11.54
CA ILE A 195 -7.74 -4.96 -12.15
C ILE A 195 -7.41 -4.55 -13.59
N SER A 196 -6.19 -4.81 -14.02
CA SER A 196 -5.76 -4.58 -15.40
C SER A 196 -6.42 -5.56 -16.37
N ASP A 197 -6.43 -5.21 -17.65
CA ASP A 197 -7.01 -6.08 -18.68
C ASP A 197 -6.26 -7.41 -18.78
N TYR A 198 -4.93 -7.37 -18.62
CA TYR A 198 -4.11 -8.58 -18.46
C TYR A 198 -4.60 -9.49 -17.33
N LEU A 199 -4.87 -8.94 -16.14
CA LEU A 199 -5.34 -9.75 -15.03
C LEU A 199 -6.77 -10.27 -15.26
N LYS A 200 -7.64 -9.52 -15.95
CA LYS A 200 -8.97 -9.99 -16.33
C LYS A 200 -8.87 -11.23 -17.23
N GLU A 201 -8.06 -11.15 -18.28
CA GLU A 201 -7.83 -12.25 -19.23
C GLU A 201 -7.27 -13.51 -18.55
N MET A 202 -6.55 -13.37 -17.44
CA MET A 202 -6.06 -14.51 -16.67
C MET A 202 -7.08 -15.14 -15.71
N LEU A 203 -8.11 -14.38 -15.33
CA LEU A 203 -9.15 -14.82 -14.40
C LEU A 203 -10.37 -15.43 -15.11
N GLU A 204 -10.51 -15.16 -16.40
CA GLU A 204 -11.50 -15.77 -17.32
C GLU A 204 -11.02 -17.14 -17.81
#